data_AF-A0A9X5XCE7-F1
#
_entry.id   AF-A0A9X5XCE7-F1
#
_cell.length_a   1.000
_cell.length_b   1.000
_cell.length_c   1.000
_cell.angle_alpha   90.00
_cell.angle_beta   90.00
_cell.angle_gamma   90.00
#
_symmetry.space_group_name_H-M   'P 1'
#
loop_
_entity.id
_entity.type
_entity.pdbx_description
1 polymer ?
#
loop_
_entity_poly.entity_id
_entity_poly.type
_entity_poly.pdbx_seq_one_letter_code
_entity_poly.pdbx_strand_id
1 'polypeptide(L)'
;MAYQAGWQRSQPRPVPESLEAQAYLQDYAALLEAVAFPSVVFDHRWDVVLSNAAFETLFGGVGPHPTAMPGDNFLRFVLFHPDAATVLGEHESSWCLPMLAHFAAAVERHGQDRGLQ
;
A
#
# COMPACT_ATOMS: atom_id res chain seq x y z
N MET A 1 -6.62 16.32 29.90
CA MET A 1 -6.13 14.96 29.60
C MET A 1 -5.43 15.02 28.24
N ALA A 2 -4.14 15.31 28.21
CA ALA A 2 -3.37 15.45 26.97
C ALA A 2 -2.72 14.11 26.62
N TYR A 3 -3.22 13.43 25.58
CA TYR A 3 -2.55 12.27 25.01
C TYR A 3 -1.43 12.77 24.10
N GLN A 4 -0.20 12.83 24.63
CA GLN A 4 0.99 12.88 23.79
C GLN A 4 1.26 11.47 23.28
N ALA A 5 0.78 11.16 22.08
CA ALA A 5 1.25 10.00 21.34
C ALA A 5 2.65 10.35 20.80
N GLY A 6 3.68 9.75 21.38
CA GLY A 6 5.03 9.81 20.87
C GLY A 6 5.07 9.13 19.49
N TRP A 7 5.15 9.94 18.44
CA TRP A 7 5.29 9.47 17.07
C TRP A 7 6.72 8.97 16.86
N GLN A 8 6.96 7.68 17.12
CA GLN A 8 8.02 6.98 16.41
C GLN A 8 7.52 6.82 14.98
N ARG A 9 8.20 7.47 14.03
CA ARG A 9 8.05 7.18 12.59
C ARG A 9 8.03 5.66 12.43
N SER A 10 7.03 5.13 11.74
CA SER A 10 7.07 3.75 11.24
C SER A 10 8.42 3.57 10.56
N GLN A 11 9.26 2.72 11.14
CA GLN A 11 10.53 2.32 10.55
C GLN A 11 10.25 1.92 9.09
N PRO A 12 11.11 2.26 8.12
CA PRO A 12 11.07 1.63 6.80
C PRO A 12 11.10 0.11 7.04
N ARG A 13 9.99 -0.58 6.76
CA ARG A 13 9.89 -2.02 6.97
C ARG A 13 10.78 -2.72 5.93
N PRO A 14 11.30 -3.92 6.26
CA PRO A 14 12.50 -4.44 5.63
C PRO A 14 12.28 -4.57 4.12
N VAL A 15 13.04 -3.76 3.40
CA VAL A 15 13.44 -3.98 2.00
C VAL A 15 13.85 -5.45 1.87
N PRO A 16 13.61 -6.12 0.72
CA PRO A 16 14.05 -7.49 0.53
C PRO A 16 15.48 -7.71 1.03
N GLU A 17 15.65 -8.67 1.94
CA GLU A 17 16.90 -8.87 2.68
C GLU A 17 18.08 -9.25 1.76
N SER A 18 17.79 -9.74 0.55
CA SER A 18 18.80 -10.11 -0.43
C SER A 18 19.12 -8.96 -1.39
N LEU A 19 20.41 -8.82 -1.71
CA LEU A 19 20.90 -7.85 -2.68
C LEU A 19 20.30 -8.08 -4.07
N GLU A 20 20.02 -9.34 -4.42
CA GLU A 20 19.40 -9.73 -5.68
C GLU A 20 17.98 -9.19 -5.80
N ALA A 21 17.19 -9.24 -4.72
CA ALA A 21 15.83 -8.73 -4.73
C ALA A 21 15.81 -7.19 -4.75
N GLN A 22 16.80 -6.53 -4.15
CA GLN A 22 16.97 -5.08 -4.28
C GLN A 22 17.32 -4.66 -5.70
N ALA A 23 18.27 -5.36 -6.34
CA ALA A 23 18.62 -5.10 -7.74
C ALA A 23 17.40 -5.32 -8.67
N TYR A 24 16.65 -6.40 -8.44
CA TYR A 24 15.41 -6.66 -9.17
C TYR A 24 14.38 -5.53 -9.01
N LEU A 25 14.18 -5.03 -7.80
CA LEU A 25 13.27 -3.91 -7.56
C LEU A 25 13.75 -2.60 -8.20
N GLN A 26 15.06 -2.36 -8.26
CA GLN A 26 15.62 -1.19 -8.95
C GLN A 26 15.34 -1.24 -10.46
N ASP A 27 15.54 -2.40 -11.09
CA ASP A 27 15.19 -2.60 -12.50
C ASP A 27 13.68 -2.42 -12.73
N TYR A 28 12.86 -2.93 -11.81
CA TYR A 28 11.41 -2.80 -11.87
C TYR A 28 10.94 -1.35 -11.67
N ALA A 29 11.61 -0.58 -10.82
CA ALA A 29 11.34 0.84 -10.61
C ALA A 29 11.57 1.64 -11.90
N ALA A 30 12.67 1.37 -12.63
CA ALA A 30 12.93 2.01 -13.92
C ALA A 30 11.83 1.69 -14.96
N LEU A 31 11.30 0.46 -14.94
CA LEU A 31 10.16 0.08 -15.76
C LEU A 31 8.88 0.84 -15.35
N LEU A 32 8.58 0.91 -14.04
CA LEU A 32 7.39 1.62 -13.53
C LEU A 32 7.39 3.10 -13.88
N GLU A 33 8.55 3.75 -13.77
CA GLU A 33 8.69 5.19 -14.09
C GLU A 33 8.53 5.48 -15.58
N ALA A 34 8.75 4.50 -16.45
CA ALA A 34 8.48 4.65 -17.89
C ALA A 34 6.98 4.61 -18.23
N VAL A 35 6.12 4.16 -17.30
CA VAL A 35 4.68 4.05 -17.51
C VAL A 35 4.00 5.39 -17.20
N ALA A 36 3.25 5.93 -18.16
CA ALA A 36 2.54 7.21 -18.02
C ALA A 36 1.30 7.15 -17.08
N PHE A 37 0.93 5.97 -16.61
CA PHE A 37 -0.24 5.75 -15.76
C PHE A 37 0.17 5.49 -14.31
N PRO A 38 -0.68 5.87 -13.33
CA PRO A 38 -0.47 5.55 -11.92
C PRO A 38 -0.20 4.06 -11.73
N SER A 39 0.99 3.73 -11.24
CA SER A 39 1.45 2.35 -11.08
C SER A 39 2.06 2.16 -9.69
N VAL A 40 1.78 1.01 -9.09
CA VAL A 40 2.23 0.66 -7.73
C VAL A 40 2.54 -0.82 -7.65
N VAL A 41 3.54 -1.17 -6.83
CA VAL A 41 3.90 -2.52 -6.45
C VAL A 41 3.76 -2.62 -4.95
N PHE A 42 3.09 -3.67 -4.50
CA PHE A 42 2.97 -4.01 -3.08
C PHE A 42 3.28 -5.49 -2.87
N ASP A 43 3.67 -5.83 -1.64
CA ASP A 43 3.96 -7.20 -1.25
C ASP A 43 2.69 -8.04 -1.00
N HIS A 44 2.84 -9.28 -0.52
CA HIS A 44 1.70 -10.16 -0.24
C HIS A 44 0.83 -9.71 0.93
N ARG A 45 1.23 -8.67 1.67
CA ARG A 45 0.47 -8.00 2.74
C ARG A 45 -0.04 -6.62 2.30
N TRP A 46 0.06 -6.31 1.02
CA TRP A 46 -0.31 -5.03 0.43
C TRP A 46 0.50 -3.84 0.97
N ASP A 47 1.65 -4.07 1.62
CA ASP A 47 2.58 -3.00 1.94
C ASP A 47 3.23 -2.51 0.63
N VAL A 48 3.19 -1.21 0.38
CA VAL A 48 3.69 -0.63 -0.88
C VAL A 48 5.21 -0.65 -0.87
N VAL A 49 5.79 -1.22 -1.94
CA VAL A 49 7.23 -1.39 -2.12
C VAL A 49 7.78 -0.40 -3.13
N LEU A 50 7.02 -0.10 -4.19
CA LEU A 50 7.36 0.88 -5.22
C LEU A 50 6.09 1.58 -5.72
N SER A 51 6.22 2.86 -6.05
CA SER A 51 5.22 3.66 -6.76
C SER A 51 5.95 4.53 -7.78
N ASN A 52 5.25 4.93 -8.85
CA ASN A 52 5.79 5.89 -9.81
C ASN A 52 5.29 7.32 -9.54
N ALA A 53 5.90 8.31 -10.21
CA ALA A 53 5.50 9.71 -10.06
C ALA A 53 4.02 9.98 -10.41
N ALA A 54 3.43 9.22 -11.34
CA ALA A 54 2.02 9.34 -11.69
C ALA A 54 1.10 8.88 -10.54
N PHE A 55 1.48 7.83 -9.80
CA PHE A 55 0.79 7.39 -8.59
C PHE A 55 0.87 8.46 -7.50
N GLU A 56 2.07 8.98 -7.22
CA GLU A 56 2.25 10.05 -6.24
C GLU A 56 1.43 11.30 -6.60
N THR A 57 1.32 11.62 -7.88
CA THR A 57 0.48 12.73 -8.35
C THR A 57 -1.01 12.46 -8.12
N LEU A 58 -1.49 11.25 -8.42
CA LEU A 58 -2.89 10.86 -8.21
C LEU A 58 -3.29 10.94 -6.74
N PHE A 59 -2.42 10.49 -5.84
CA PHE A 59 -2.68 10.40 -4.40
C PHE A 59 -2.16 11.59 -3.59
N GLY A 60 -1.47 12.56 -4.21
CA GLY A 60 -0.84 13.68 -3.51
C GLY A 60 -1.81 14.63 -2.79
N GLY A 61 -3.11 14.56 -3.12
CA GLY A 61 -4.17 15.30 -2.43
C GLY A 61 -4.78 14.59 -1.21
N VAL A 62 -4.37 13.35 -0.93
CA VAL A 62 -4.89 12.55 0.19
C VAL A 62 -4.43 13.13 1.52
N GLY A 63 -5.38 13.35 2.43
CA GLY A 63 -5.09 13.85 3.77
C GLY A 63 -4.24 12.86 4.59
N PRO A 64 -3.52 13.33 5.61
CA PRO A 64 -2.76 12.44 6.47
C PRO A 64 -3.68 11.51 7.28
N HIS A 65 -3.36 10.22 7.29
CA HIS A 65 -4.04 9.21 8.09
C HIS A 65 -3.03 8.32 8.82
N PRO A 66 -3.26 7.94 10.08
CA PRO A 66 -2.26 7.29 10.92
C PRO A 66 -1.78 5.92 10.40
N THR A 67 -2.60 5.19 9.65
CA THR A 67 -2.33 3.78 9.29
C THR A 67 -2.73 3.39 7.87
N ALA A 68 -3.30 4.30 7.10
CA ALA A 68 -3.99 3.98 5.85
C ALA A 68 -3.54 4.91 4.71
N MET A 69 -2.30 5.41 4.75
CA MET A 69 -1.77 6.17 3.63
C MET A 69 -1.63 5.26 2.40
N PRO A 70 -1.95 5.75 1.19
CA PRO A 70 -1.91 4.95 -0.04
C PRO A 70 -0.49 4.45 -0.38
N GLY A 71 0.55 5.18 0.03
CA GLY A 71 1.94 4.78 -0.11
C GLY A 71 2.49 3.89 1.01
N ASP A 72 1.71 3.58 2.05
CA ASP A 72 2.13 2.69 3.14
C ASP A 72 1.57 1.27 2.95
N ASN A 73 0.25 1.14 2.98
CA ASN A 73 -0.44 -0.13 2.77
C ASN A 73 -1.72 0.12 1.97
N PHE A 74 -1.72 -0.37 0.73
CA PHE A 74 -2.77 -0.03 -0.22
C PHE A 74 -4.12 -0.64 0.17
N LEU A 75 -4.13 -1.85 0.76
CA LEU A 75 -5.35 -2.47 1.29
C LEU A 75 -5.97 -1.62 2.41
N ARG A 76 -5.16 -1.15 3.37
CA ARG A 76 -5.66 -0.28 4.44
C ARG A 76 -6.20 1.03 3.90
N PHE A 77 -5.52 1.63 2.91
CA PHE A 77 -6.03 2.82 2.24
C PHE A 77 -7.43 2.56 1.68
N VAL A 78 -7.60 1.50 0.87
CA VAL A 78 -8.89 1.18 0.27
C VAL A 78 -9.98 0.94 1.32
N LEU A 79 -9.69 0.22 2.41
CA LEU A 79 -10.71 -0.16 3.38
C LEU A 79 -11.03 0.91 4.43
N PHE A 80 -10.08 1.78 4.77
CA PHE A 80 -10.18 2.61 5.98
C PHE A 80 -9.91 4.10 5.76
N HIS A 81 -9.29 4.51 4.66
CA HIS A 81 -8.99 5.92 4.45
C HIS A 81 -10.24 6.69 4.02
N PRO A 82 -10.60 7.83 4.66
CA PRO A 82 -11.80 8.59 4.30
C PRO A 82 -11.78 9.11 2.85
N ASP A 83 -10.61 9.47 2.34
CA ASP A 83 -10.44 9.94 0.95
C ASP A 83 -10.37 8.80 -0.08
N ALA A 84 -10.46 7.51 0.31
CA ALA A 84 -10.35 6.42 -0.66
C ALA A 84 -11.40 6.51 -1.76
N ALA A 85 -12.65 6.81 -1.40
CA ALA A 85 -13.75 6.93 -2.35
C ALA A 85 -13.71 8.21 -3.21
N THR A 86 -12.89 9.20 -2.85
CA THR A 86 -12.73 10.42 -3.66
C THR A 86 -11.72 10.23 -4.78
N VAL A 87 -10.73 9.34 -4.59
CA VAL A 87 -9.70 9.02 -5.57
C VAL A 87 -10.07 7.78 -6.40
N LEU A 88 -10.66 6.77 -5.78
CA LEU A 88 -10.99 5.49 -6.41
C LEU A 88 -12.46 5.50 -6.87
N GLY A 89 -12.66 5.68 -8.18
CA GLY A 89 -13.99 5.58 -8.80
C GLY A 89 -14.65 4.22 -8.55
N GLU A 90 -15.97 4.21 -8.33
CA GLU A 90 -16.74 3.00 -7.99
C GLU A 90 -16.13 2.22 -6.82
N HIS A 91 -15.68 2.95 -5.79
CA HIS A 91 -14.89 2.44 -4.66
C HIS A 91 -15.40 1.12 -4.09
N GLU A 92 -16.71 0.99 -3.85
CA GLU A 92 -17.26 -0.22 -3.23
C GLU A 92 -17.13 -1.45 -4.14
N SER A 93 -17.66 -1.37 -5.37
CA SER A 93 -17.76 -2.49 -6.29
C SER A 93 -16.44 -2.84 -6.97
N SER A 94 -15.63 -1.83 -7.28
CA SER A 94 -14.43 -1.98 -8.10
C SER A 94 -13.15 -2.11 -7.28
N TRP A 95 -13.21 -1.80 -5.97
CA TRP A 95 -12.03 -1.83 -5.09
C TRP A 95 -12.29 -2.55 -3.76
N CYS A 96 -13.22 -2.07 -2.94
CA CYS A 96 -13.43 -2.57 -1.58
C CYS A 96 -13.80 -4.05 -1.56
N LEU A 97 -14.83 -4.46 -2.30
CA LEU A 97 -15.28 -5.86 -2.32
C LEU A 97 -14.23 -6.82 -2.91
N PRO A 98 -13.60 -6.54 -4.08
CA PRO A 98 -12.52 -7.38 -4.58
C PRO A 98 -11.34 -7.51 -3.61
N MET A 99 -10.93 -6.41 -2.98
CA MET A 99 -9.80 -6.43 -2.05
C MET A 99 -10.12 -7.15 -0.74
N LEU A 100 -11.34 -7.04 -0.22
CA LEU A 100 -11.81 -7.86 0.91
C LEU A 100 -11.80 -9.36 0.57
N ALA A 101 -12.24 -9.72 -0.64
CA ALA A 101 -12.22 -11.10 -1.09
C ALA A 101 -10.78 -11.64 -1.20
N HIS A 102 -9.85 -10.85 -1.76
CA HIS A 102 -8.44 -11.21 -1.81
C HIS A 102 -7.82 -11.34 -0.42
N PHE A 103 -8.16 -10.43 0.50
CA PHE A 103 -7.71 -10.50 1.89
C PHE A 103 -8.18 -11.78 2.57
N ALA A 104 -9.47 -12.10 2.48
CA ALA A 104 -10.03 -13.33 3.04
C ALA A 104 -9.31 -14.58 2.51
N ALA A 105 -9.11 -14.66 1.19
CA ALA A 105 -8.38 -15.77 0.57
C ALA A 105 -6.92 -15.84 1.03
N ALA A 106 -6.24 -14.70 1.21
CA ALA A 106 -4.86 -14.66 1.69
C ALA A 106 -4.74 -15.12 3.15
N VAL A 107 -5.66 -14.70 4.02
CA VAL A 107 -5.70 -15.12 5.43
C VAL A 107 -5.92 -16.63 5.55
N GLU A 108 -6.81 -17.21 4.73
CA GLU A 108 -7.03 -18.65 4.68
C GLU A 108 -5.80 -19.41 4.18
N ARG A 109 -5.18 -18.93 3.09
CA ARG A 109 -4.01 -19.58 2.48
C ARG A 109 -2.75 -19.46 3.34
N HIS A 110 -2.59 -18.35 4.04
CA HIS A 110 -1.38 -17.98 4.78
C HIS A 110 -1.66 -17.84 6.27
N GLY A 111 -2.43 -18.77 6.87
CA GLY A 111 -2.83 -18.70 8.28
C GLY A 111 -1.69 -18.75 9.33
N GLN A 112 -0.43 -18.94 8.92
CA GLN A 112 0.75 -18.82 9.77
C GLN A 112 1.43 -17.45 9.67
N ASP A 113 1.04 -16.64 8.67
CA ASP A 113 1.53 -15.28 8.53
C ASP A 113 0.82 -14.35 9.52
N ARG A 114 1.49 -14.10 10.65
CA ARG A 114 1.01 -13.18 11.69
C ARG A 114 0.87 -11.73 11.24
N GLY A 115 1.44 -11.33 10.11
CA GLY A 115 1.26 -10.00 9.56
C GLY A 115 -0.09 -9.81 8.85
N LEU A 116 -0.79 -10.91 8.55
CA LEU A 116 -2.15 -10.92 8.00
C LEU A 116 -3.23 -11.13 9.07
N GLN A 117 -2.86 -11.37 10.34
CA GLN A 117 -3.75 -11.60 11.49
C GLN A 117 -3.75 -10.41 12.45
#